data_AF-A0A834I475-F1
#
_entry.id   AF-A0A834I475-F1
#
_cell.length_a   1.000
_cell.length_b   1.000
_cell.length_c   1.000
_cell.angle_alpha   90.00
_cell.angle_beta   90.00
_cell.angle_gamma   90.00
#
_symmetry.space_group_name_H-M   'P 1'
#
loop_
_entity.id
_entity.type
_entity.pdbx_description
1 polymer ?
#
loop_
_entity_poly.entity_id
_entity_poly.type
_entity_poly.pdbx_seq_one_letter_code
_entity_poly.pdbx_strand_id
1 'polypeptide(L)'
;MPPKVHPDTAISSKAMSIMNSFVHDIFKRIAAETSGLAHYNKKSTITSREIQTAVRLLLPGELAKHAVSEGTRAVTKYTSSDDHNNMKGRKRLFSEPQNV
;
A
#
# COMPACT_ATOMS: atom_id res chain seq x y z
N MET A 1 -10.19 -7.00 -17.53
CA MET A 1 -8.82 -7.46 -17.21
C MET A 1 -8.92 -8.89 -16.71
N PRO A 2 -8.24 -9.87 -17.32
CA PRO A 2 -8.28 -11.25 -16.87
C PRO A 2 -7.65 -11.41 -15.48
N PRO A 3 -8.04 -12.43 -14.69
CA PRO A 3 -7.48 -12.67 -13.37
C PRO A 3 -5.97 -12.90 -13.45
N LYS A 4 -5.20 -12.19 -12.60
CA LYS A 4 -3.73 -12.19 -12.64
C LYS A 4 -3.09 -13.49 -12.15
N VAL A 5 -3.76 -14.25 -11.30
CA VAL A 5 -3.18 -15.43 -10.62
C VAL A 5 -3.48 -16.73 -11.36
N HIS A 6 -4.74 -16.92 -11.77
CA HIS A 6 -5.19 -18.10 -12.52
C HIS A 6 -6.13 -17.67 -13.65
N PRO A 7 -5.62 -17.46 -14.87
CA PRO A 7 -6.40 -16.98 -16.02
C PRO A 7 -7.62 -17.87 -16.35
N ASP A 8 -7.51 -19.16 -16.07
CA ASP A 8 -8.53 -20.18 -16.42
C ASP A 8 -9.47 -20.51 -15.24
N THR A 9 -9.31 -19.84 -14.10
CA THR A 9 -10.13 -20.08 -12.90
C THR A 9 -11.06 -18.92 -12.62
N ALA A 10 -12.35 -19.22 -12.51
CA ALA A 10 -13.38 -18.26 -12.11
C ALA A 10 -13.67 -18.34 -10.60
N ILE A 11 -14.13 -17.23 -10.02
CA ILE A 11 -14.62 -17.16 -8.63
C ILE A 11 -16.13 -16.96 -8.64
N SER A 12 -16.85 -17.68 -7.76
CA SER A 12 -18.30 -17.50 -7.62
C SER A 12 -18.63 -16.17 -6.94
N SER A 13 -19.82 -15.62 -7.21
CA SER A 13 -20.30 -14.38 -6.59
C SER A 13 -20.34 -14.46 -5.05
N LYS A 14 -20.74 -15.62 -4.51
CA LYS A 14 -20.73 -15.89 -3.06
C LYS A 14 -19.31 -15.89 -2.50
N ALA A 15 -18.36 -16.56 -3.15
CA ALA A 15 -16.96 -16.55 -2.71
C ALA A 15 -16.36 -15.15 -2.78
N MET A 16 -16.70 -14.37 -3.81
CA MET A 16 -16.26 -12.97 -3.92
C MET A 16 -16.81 -12.09 -2.80
N SER A 17 -18.08 -12.27 -2.39
CA SER A 17 -18.67 -11.56 -1.24
C SER A 17 -17.96 -11.88 0.08
N ILE A 18 -17.61 -13.15 0.30
CA ILE A 18 -16.82 -13.57 1.47
C ILE A 18 -15.44 -12.90 1.46
N MET A 19 -14.74 -12.92 0.32
CA MET A 19 -13.43 -12.29 0.19
C MET A 19 -13.48 -10.77 0.42
N ASN A 20 -14.52 -10.09 -0.07
CA ASN A 20 -14.69 -8.66 0.17
C ASN A 20 -14.90 -8.36 1.66
N SER A 21 -15.71 -9.17 2.33
CA SER A 21 -15.94 -9.04 3.78
C SER A 21 -14.67 -9.30 4.57
N PHE A 22 -13.88 -10.30 4.19
CA PHE A 22 -12.58 -10.59 4.78
C PHE A 22 -11.61 -9.40 4.67
N VAL A 23 -11.51 -8.79 3.49
CA VAL A 23 -10.67 -7.59 3.28
C VAL A 23 -11.13 -6.43 4.16
N HIS A 24 -12.44 -6.19 4.25
CA HIS A 24 -12.98 -5.14 5.11
C HIS A 24 -12.71 -5.39 6.60
N ASP A 25 -12.80 -6.63 7.07
CA ASP A 25 -12.49 -6.97 8.45
C ASP A 25 -11.02 -6.72 8.78
N ILE A 26 -10.10 -7.24 7.96
CA ILE A 26 -8.65 -7.03 8.15
C ILE A 26 -8.29 -5.54 8.07
N PHE A 27 -8.89 -4.80 7.13
CA PHE A 27 -8.67 -3.36 7.01
C PHE A 27 -9.06 -2.62 8.30
N LYS A 28 -10.24 -2.90 8.86
CA LYS A 28 -10.70 -2.27 10.10
C LYS A 28 -9.78 -2.59 11.26
N ARG A 29 -9.31 -3.84 11.38
CA ARG A 29 -8.38 -4.25 12.44
C ARG A 29 -7.05 -3.51 12.34
N ILE A 30 -6.47 -3.41 11.13
CA ILE A 30 -5.23 -2.64 10.90
C ILE A 30 -5.46 -1.15 11.18
N ALA A 31 -6.55 -0.55 10.71
CA ALA A 31 -6.83 0.87 10.93
C ALA A 31 -6.99 1.22 12.42
N ALA A 32 -7.69 0.37 13.18
CA ALA A 32 -7.85 0.54 14.62
C ALA A 32 -6.50 0.48 15.36
N GLU A 33 -5.69 -0.55 15.05
CA GLU A 33 -4.38 -0.73 15.70
C GLU A 33 -3.40 0.39 15.34
N THR A 34 -3.38 0.84 14.08
CA THR A 34 -2.50 1.92 13.63
C THR A 34 -2.85 3.27 14.23
N SER A 35 -4.15 3.57 14.37
CA SER A 35 -4.61 4.75 15.11
C SER A 35 -4.16 4.69 16.57
N GLY A 36 -4.32 3.54 17.23
CA GLY A 36 -3.83 3.32 18.59
C GLY A 36 -2.32 3.59 18.71
N LEU A 37 -1.50 3.00 17.83
CA LEU A 37 -0.06 3.19 17.81
C LEU A 37 0.37 4.65 17.56
N ALA A 38 -0.33 5.38 16.70
CA ALA A 38 -0.05 6.80 16.47
C ALA A 38 -0.35 7.63 17.73
N HIS A 39 -1.46 7.35 18.40
CA HIS A 39 -1.82 8.00 19.66
C HIS A 39 -0.82 7.69 20.79
N TYR A 40 -0.39 6.42 20.94
CA TYR A 40 0.63 6.04 21.91
C TYR A 40 1.96 6.77 21.66
N ASN A 41 2.32 6.96 20.39
CA ASN A 41 3.52 7.68 19.99
C ASN A 41 3.35 9.21 19.98
N LYS A 42 2.19 9.74 20.42
CA LYS A 42 1.86 11.18 20.43
C LYS A 42 2.00 11.85 19.06
N LYS A 43 1.71 11.12 17.99
CA LYS A 43 1.74 11.63 16.61
C LYS A 43 0.32 11.83 16.11
N SER A 44 0.10 12.93 15.38
CA SER A 44 -1.13 13.19 14.62
C SER A 44 -1.11 12.53 13.24
N THR A 45 0.07 12.14 12.75
CA THR A 45 0.26 11.53 11.43
C THR A 45 0.57 10.04 11.57
N ILE A 46 -0.21 9.21 10.90
CA ILE A 46 0.06 7.78 10.74
C ILE A 46 1.11 7.62 9.63
N THR A 47 2.25 7.00 9.96
CA THR A 47 3.30 6.70 8.98
C THR A 47 3.32 5.21 8.62
N SER A 48 4.07 4.84 7.59
CA SER A 48 4.28 3.43 7.22
C SER A 48 4.82 2.58 8.36
N ARG A 49 5.51 3.18 9.35
CA ARG A 49 6.01 2.50 10.54
C ARG A 49 4.88 2.01 11.45
N GLU A 50 3.88 2.85 11.72
CA GLU A 50 2.73 2.44 12.55
C GLU A 50 1.95 1.33 11.83
N ILE A 51 1.76 1.42 10.51
CA ILE A 51 1.13 0.37 9.69
C ILE A 51 1.93 -0.94 9.76
N GLN A 52 3.24 -0.89 9.55
CA GLN A 52 4.11 -2.07 9.61
C GLN A 52 4.05 -2.75 10.99
N THR A 53 4.00 -1.96 12.07
CA THR A 53 3.92 -2.47 13.44
C THR A 53 2.56 -3.13 13.69
N ALA A 54 1.46 -2.47 13.31
CA ALA A 54 0.12 -3.04 13.42
C ALA A 54 -0.03 -4.36 12.66
N VAL A 55 0.51 -4.45 11.44
CA VAL A 55 0.50 -5.69 10.64
C VAL A 55 1.23 -6.83 11.36
N ARG A 56 2.35 -6.54 12.05
CA ARG A 56 3.08 -7.54 12.85
C ARG A 56 2.35 -7.98 14.10
N LEU A 57 1.52 -7.11 14.69
CA LEU A 57 0.69 -7.45 15.85
C LEU A 57 -0.53 -8.29 15.45
N LEU A 58 -1.10 -8.05 14.28
CA LEU A 58 -2.35 -8.68 13.85
C LEU A 58 -2.15 -10.00 13.08
N LEU A 59 -1.06 -10.15 12.34
CA LEU A 59 -0.81 -11.34 11.51
C LEU A 59 0.19 -12.30 12.16
N PRO A 60 -0.03 -13.62 12.06
CA PRO A 60 0.87 -14.61 12.64
C PRO A 60 2.09 -14.89 11.74
N GLY A 61 3.25 -15.11 12.39
CA GLY A 61 4.43 -15.78 11.82
C GLY A 61 4.85 -15.29 10.43
N GLU A 62 4.91 -16.22 9.47
CA GLU A 62 5.36 -15.95 8.10
C GLU A 62 4.43 -15.03 7.31
N LEU A 63 3.13 -14.95 7.65
CA LEU A 63 2.20 -14.04 6.98
C LEU A 63 2.56 -12.58 7.26
N ALA A 64 2.92 -12.26 8.51
CA ALA A 64 3.38 -10.92 8.86
C ALA A 64 4.65 -10.53 8.11
N LYS A 65 5.61 -11.47 7.97
CA LYS A 65 6.87 -11.21 7.25
C LYS A 65 6.63 -10.90 5.78
N HIS A 66 5.82 -11.73 5.10
CA HIS A 66 5.48 -11.49 3.70
C HIS A 66 4.68 -10.20 3.51
N ALA A 67 3.66 -9.94 4.34
CA ALA A 67 2.86 -8.72 4.26
C ALA A 67 3.72 -7.45 4.43
N VAL A 68 4.66 -7.45 5.37
CA VAL A 68 5.60 -6.33 5.57
C VAL A 68 6.55 -6.18 4.38
N SER A 69 7.06 -7.28 3.83
CA SER A 69 7.92 -7.24 2.63
C SER A 69 7.19 -6.66 1.42
N GLU A 70 5.96 -7.10 1.17
CA GLU A 70 5.11 -6.60 0.10
C GLU A 70 4.77 -5.11 0.27
N GLY A 71 4.40 -4.70 1.50
CA GLY A 71 4.15 -3.30 1.81
C GLY A 71 5.38 -2.41 1.60
N THR A 72 6.56 -2.87 2.03
CA THR A 72 7.82 -2.14 1.83
C THR A 72 8.14 -1.98 0.35
N ARG A 73 8.01 -3.05 -0.44
CA ARG A 73 8.22 -3.02 -1.89
C ARG A 73 7.26 -2.05 -2.59
N ALA A 74 5.99 -2.04 -2.18
CA ALA A 74 5.00 -1.11 -2.72
C ALA A 74 5.36 0.36 -2.43
N VAL A 75 5.80 0.67 -1.21
CA VAL A 75 6.26 2.03 -0.83
C VAL A 75 7.48 2.43 -1.65
N THR A 76 8.49 1.57 -1.77
CA THR A 76 9.69 1.85 -2.58
C THR A 76 9.32 2.12 -4.05
N LYS A 77 8.44 1.29 -4.63
CA LYS A 77 7.99 1.50 -6.01
C LYS A 77 7.26 2.83 -6.18
N TYR A 78 6.42 3.21 -5.22
CA TYR A 78 5.70 4.47 -5.23
C TYR A 78 6.67 5.66 -5.19
N THR A 79 7.61 5.66 -4.25
CA THR A 79 8.60 6.74 -4.11
C THR A 79 9.46 6.88 -5.36
N SER A 80 9.94 5.77 -5.94
CA SER A 80 10.73 5.80 -7.17
C SER A 80 9.93 6.25 -8.41
N SER A 81 8.62 6.01 -8.43
CA SER A 81 7.74 6.50 -9.52
C SER A 81 7.52 8.01 -9.42
N ASP A 82 7.43 8.53 -8.20
CA ASP A 82 7.29 9.97 -7.95
C ASP A 82 8.56 10.74 -8.34
N ASP A 83 9.74 10.18 -8.05
CA ASP A 83 11.02 10.72 -8.51
C ASP A 83 11.10 10.79 -10.05
N HIS A 84 10.57 9.78 -10.75
CA HIS A 84 10.58 9.76 -12.21
C HIS A 84 9.63 10.79 -12.82
N ASN A 85 8.46 11.02 -12.20
CA ASN A 85 7.51 12.06 -12.60
C ASN A 85 8.07 13.47 -12.35
N ASN A 86 8.72 13.69 -11.20
CA ASN A 86 9.35 14.96 -10.85
C ASN A 86 10.48 15.33 -11.83
N MET A 87 11.30 14.35 -12.23
CA MET A 87 12.36 14.56 -13.23
C MET A 87 11.80 14.92 -14.62
N LYS A 88 10.61 14.40 -14.98
CA LYS A 88 9.92 14.73 -16.23
C LYS A 88 9.29 16.13 -16.19
N GLY A 89 8.84 16.60 -15.02
CA GLY A 89 8.40 17.99 -14.80
C GLY A 89 9.54 19.00 -14.89
N ARG A 90 10.71 18.69 -14.29
CA ARG A 90 11.92 19.53 -14.39
C ARG A 90 12.42 19.69 -15.81
N LYS A 91 12.41 18.64 -16.64
CA LYS A 91 12.86 18.72 -18.05
C LYS A 91 12.01 19.65 -18.92
N ARG A 92 10.71 19.86 -18.61
CA ARG A 92 9.84 20.79 -19.37
C ARG A 92 10.09 22.26 -19.04
N LEU A 93 10.61 22.56 -17.85
CA LEU A 93 10.91 23.94 -17.43
C LEU A 93 12.22 24.47 -18.05
N PHE A 94 13.06 23.59 -18.61
CA PHE A 94 14.35 23.96 -19.22
C PHE A 94 14.37 23.80 -20.75
N SER A 95 13.21 23.58 -21.39
CA SER A 95 13.10 23.39 -22.84
C SER A 95 12.18 24.42 -23.48
N GLU A 96 12.42 25.71 -23.21
CA GLU A 96 11.82 26.80 -23.96
C GLU A 96 12.95 27.53 -24.69
N PRO A 97 13.10 27.39 -26.02
CA PRO A 97 14.02 28.23 -26.76
C PRO A 97 13.48 29.66 -26.73
N GLN A 98 14.22 30.57 -26.08
CA GLN A 98 14.03 32.00 -26.32
C GLN A 98 14.40 32.26 -27.78
N ASN A 99 13.37 32.39 -28.61
CA ASN A 99 13.50 32.76 -30.01
C ASN A 99 13.87 34.25 -30.06
N VAL A 100 15.16 34.54 -30.15
CA VAL A 100 15.71 35.86 -30.53
C VAL A 100 15.77 36.00 -32.04
#